data_AF-A0A258B9H0-F1
#
_entry.id   AF-A0A258B9H0-F1
#
_cell.length_a   1.000
_cell.length_b   1.000
_cell.length_c   1.000
_cell.angle_alpha   90.00
_cell.angle_beta   90.00
_cell.angle_gamma   90.00
#
_symmetry.space_group_name_H-M   'P 1'
#
loop_
_entity.id
_entity.type
_entity.pdbx_description
1 polymer ?
#
loop_
_entity_poly.entity_id
_entity_poly.type
_entity_poly.pdbx_seq_one_letter_code
_entity_poly.pdbx_strand_id
1 'polypeptide(L)'
;AAKLVLTADRTALKGDGRDVAILKVEAFDAKGRPVPKADHLVTFEVSGPGAVIGVGNGNPVSHEADKASERKLFNGLAQAIVQTDRKAGGITVTARAEGLRASSVKLTAS
;
A
#
# COMPACT_ATOMS: atom_id res chain seq x y z
N ALA A 1 10.56 -0.29 13.95
CA ALA A 1 10.68 -1.34 12.91
C ALA A 1 11.92 -1.05 12.06
N ALA A 2 12.27 -1.84 11.05
CA ALA A 2 13.41 -1.56 10.16
C ALA A 2 13.03 -1.47 8.68
N LYS A 3 11.97 -2.17 8.25
CA LYS A 3 11.50 -2.17 6.86
C LYS A 3 9.99 -2.31 6.78
N LEU A 4 9.44 -1.83 5.68
CA LEU A 4 8.11 -2.21 5.22
C LEU A 4 8.20 -3.42 4.28
N VAL A 5 7.12 -4.18 4.19
CA VAL A 5 6.87 -5.19 3.17
C VAL A 5 5.51 -4.89 2.57
N LEU A 6 5.49 -4.66 1.25
CA LEU A 6 4.29 -4.39 0.47
C LEU A 6 3.98 -5.61 -0.40
N THR A 7 2.78 -6.17 -0.26
CA THR A 7 2.30 -7.30 -1.07
C THR A 7 0.98 -6.95 -1.73
N ALA A 8 0.74 -7.47 -2.93
CA ALA A 8 -0.54 -7.34 -3.63
C ALA A 8 -1.29 -8.68 -3.60
N ASP A 9 -2.61 -8.62 -3.50
CA ASP A 9 -3.49 -9.79 -3.69
C ASP A 9 -3.40 -10.33 -5.13
N ARG A 10 -3.22 -9.45 -6.10
CA ARG A 10 -3.00 -9.76 -7.52
C ARG A 10 -2.12 -8.72 -8.20
N THR A 11 -1.41 -9.14 -9.25
CA THR A 11 -0.49 -8.27 -10.00
C THR A 11 -0.89 -8.04 -11.45
N ALA A 12 -1.91 -8.74 -11.96
CA ALA A 12 -2.48 -8.54 -13.30
C ALA A 12 -3.91 -8.02 -13.17
N LEU A 13 -4.20 -6.92 -13.84
CA LEU A 13 -5.44 -6.15 -13.78
C LEU A 13 -5.90 -5.77 -15.18
N LYS A 14 -7.19 -5.49 -15.33
CA LYS A 14 -7.73 -4.86 -16.54
C LYS A 14 -7.45 -3.36 -16.50
N GLY A 15 -6.95 -2.78 -17.58
CA GLY A 15 -6.79 -1.33 -17.75
C GLY A 15 -8.12 -0.63 -18.10
N ASP A 16 -9.19 -0.91 -17.36
CA ASP A 16 -10.56 -0.54 -17.71
C ASP A 16 -11.15 0.61 -16.87
N GLY A 17 -10.33 1.25 -16.04
CA GLY A 17 -10.76 2.32 -15.15
C GLY A 17 -11.56 1.84 -13.93
N ARG A 18 -11.67 0.53 -13.70
CA ARG A 18 -12.54 -0.06 -12.68
C ARG A 18 -11.83 -1.11 -11.84
N ASP A 19 -10.93 -1.88 -12.44
CA ASP A 19 -10.23 -2.97 -11.75
C ASP A 19 -9.31 -2.45 -10.62
N VAL A 20 -9.19 -3.24 -9.55
CA VAL A 20 -8.49 -2.83 -8.32
C VAL A 20 -7.54 -3.89 -7.77
N ALA A 21 -6.38 -3.51 -7.28
CA ALA A 21 -5.54 -4.39 -6.45
C ALA A 21 -5.60 -3.95 -4.99
N ILE A 22 -5.65 -4.94 -4.09
CA ILE A 22 -5.59 -4.75 -2.65
C ILE A 22 -4.15 -4.97 -2.20
N LEU A 23 -3.55 -3.93 -1.63
CA LEU A 23 -2.17 -3.96 -1.16
C LEU A 23 -2.13 -4.05 0.35
N LYS A 24 -1.41 -5.04 0.88
CA LYS A 24 -1.12 -5.18 2.31
C LYS A 24 0.27 -4.64 2.63
N VAL A 25 0.35 -3.77 3.63
CA VAL A 25 1.61 -3.27 4.21
C VAL A 25 1.85 -3.92 5.55
N GLU A 26 3.08 -4.37 5.77
CA GLU A 26 3.52 -4.99 7.01
C GLU A 26 4.85 -4.38 7.47
N ALA A 27 5.01 -4.09 8.76
CA ALA A 27 6.28 -3.66 9.34
C ALA A 27 7.08 -4.84 9.91
N PHE A 28 8.36 -4.90 9.53
CA PHE A 28 9.30 -5.93 9.99
C PHE A 28 10.56 -5.30 10.60
N ASP A 29 11.16 -6.00 11.56
CA ASP A 29 12.47 -5.65 12.10
C ASP A 29 13.62 -6.11 11.18
N ALA A 30 14.86 -5.80 11.57
CA ALA A 30 16.05 -6.15 10.79
C ALA A 30 16.28 -7.67 10.67
N LYS A 31 15.68 -8.47 11.57
CA LYS A 31 15.75 -9.93 11.56
C LYS A 31 14.58 -10.57 10.79
N GLY A 32 13.73 -9.76 10.16
CA GLY A 32 12.58 -10.26 9.40
C GLY A 32 11.42 -10.75 10.27
N ARG A 33 11.29 -10.26 11.51
CA ARG A 33 10.15 -10.57 12.39
C ARG A 33 9.10 -9.46 12.30
N PRO A 34 7.80 -9.77 12.28
CA PRO A 34 6.74 -8.77 12.35
C PRO A 34 6.90 -7.87 13.58
N VAL A 35 6.48 -6.62 13.49
CA VAL A 35 6.51 -5.67 14.61
C VAL A 35 5.07 -5.27 14.98
N PRO A 36 4.39 -6.02 15.87
CA PRO A 36 2.97 -5.82 16.17
C PRO A 36 2.64 -4.53 16.92
N LYS A 37 3.63 -3.71 17.28
CA LYS A 37 3.46 -2.39 17.91
C LYS A 37 3.80 -1.24 16.97
N ALA A 38 4.13 -1.52 15.71
CA ALA A 38 4.45 -0.47 14.75
C ALA A 38 3.20 0.30 14.34
N ASP A 39 3.30 1.64 14.37
CA ASP A 39 2.22 2.60 14.11
C ASP A 39 2.66 3.74 13.15
N HIS A 40 3.83 3.59 12.51
CA HIS A 40 4.41 4.53 11.56
C HIS A 40 3.37 4.99 10.52
N LEU A 41 3.39 6.28 10.17
CA LEU A 41 2.65 6.81 9.04
C LEU A 41 3.27 6.30 7.74
N VAL A 42 2.48 5.58 6.93
CA VAL A 42 2.90 5.06 5.63
C VAL A 42 2.31 5.93 4.53
N THR A 43 3.15 6.44 3.64
CA THR A 43 2.74 7.14 2.42
C THR A 43 2.86 6.20 1.22
N PHE A 44 1.87 6.24 0.33
CA PHE A 44 1.76 5.43 -0.88
C PHE A 44 1.94 6.30 -2.12
N GLU A 45 2.98 6.00 -2.89
CA GLU A 45 3.28 6.64 -4.17
C GLU A 45 2.92 5.68 -5.31
N VAL A 46 2.18 6.16 -6.31
CA VAL A 46 1.82 5.38 -7.50
C VAL A 46 2.41 6.04 -8.74
N SER A 47 3.08 5.24 -9.57
CA SER A 47 3.55 5.64 -10.89
C SER A 47 2.97 4.71 -11.95
N GLY A 48 2.53 5.25 -13.08
CA GLY A 48 1.84 4.49 -14.13
C GLY A 48 0.32 4.77 -14.17
N PRO A 49 -0.44 4.01 -14.98
CA PRO A 49 -1.86 4.24 -15.20
C PRO A 49 -2.73 3.69 -14.06
N GLY A 50 -2.65 4.31 -12.89
CA GLY A 50 -3.51 3.99 -11.75
C GLY A 50 -3.30 4.94 -10.57
N ALA A 51 -4.17 4.82 -9.57
CA ALA A 51 -4.17 5.69 -8.40
C ALA A 51 -4.60 4.95 -7.13
N VAL A 52 -4.19 5.44 -5.97
CA VAL A 52 -4.77 5.03 -4.68
C VAL A 52 -6.15 5.65 -4.57
N ILE A 53 -7.17 4.81 -4.35
CA ILE A 53 -8.56 5.27 -4.16
C ILE A 53 -9.06 5.09 -2.72
N GLY A 54 -8.31 4.36 -1.90
CA GLY A 54 -8.67 4.11 -0.51
C GLY A 54 -7.50 3.54 0.30
N VAL A 55 -7.47 3.86 1.59
CA VAL A 55 -6.50 3.36 2.57
C VAL A 55 -7.18 3.05 3.90
N GLY A 56 -6.65 2.06 4.63
CA GLY A 56 -7.20 1.67 5.93
C GLY A 56 -6.23 0.82 6.75
N ASN A 57 -6.49 0.65 8.04
CA ASN A 57 -5.65 -0.15 8.94
C ASN A 57 -6.45 -1.01 9.95
N GLY A 58 -7.78 -0.91 9.93
CA GLY A 58 -8.65 -1.66 10.85
C GLY A 58 -8.70 -1.13 12.28
N ASN A 59 -8.12 0.05 12.57
CA ASN A 59 -8.25 0.69 13.86
C ASN A 59 -9.63 1.36 14.01
N PRO A 60 -10.53 0.86 14.89
CA PRO A 60 -11.89 1.38 15.02
C PRO A 60 -11.97 2.81 15.57
N VAL A 61 -10.89 3.33 16.15
CA VAL A 61 -10.82 4.70 16.69
C VAL A 61 -9.96 5.64 15.84
N SER A 62 -9.53 5.21 14.64
CA SER A 62 -8.84 6.12 13.70
C SER A 62 -9.84 7.05 13.04
N HIS A 63 -9.46 8.32 12.94
CA HIS A 63 -10.21 9.36 12.22
C HIS A 63 -9.46 9.89 10.98
N GLU A 64 -8.34 9.28 10.58
CA GLU A 64 -7.64 9.71 9.36
C GLU A 64 -8.48 9.32 8.13
N ALA A 65 -8.41 10.13 7.07
CA ALA A 65 -9.28 9.99 5.90
C ALA A 65 -9.06 8.67 5.16
N ASP A 66 -10.17 8.00 4.79
CA ASP A 66 -10.12 6.77 3.98
C ASP A 66 -9.70 7.02 2.54
N LYS A 67 -10.03 8.21 2.01
CA LYS A 67 -9.59 8.66 0.68
C LYS A 67 -8.34 9.52 0.82
N ALA A 68 -7.21 8.88 1.00
CA ALA A 68 -5.91 9.52 1.14
C ALA A 68 -4.82 8.66 0.49
N SER A 69 -3.61 9.23 0.36
CA SER A 69 -2.40 8.53 -0.07
C SER A 69 -1.53 8.09 1.11
N GLU A 70 -2.06 8.13 2.34
CA GLU A 70 -1.30 7.78 3.53
C GLU A 70 -2.17 7.22 4.66
N ARG A 71 -1.59 6.35 5.49
CA ARG A 71 -2.27 5.73 6.62
C ARG A 71 -1.28 5.26 7.67
N LYS A 72 -1.56 5.50 8.96
CA LYS A 72 -0.78 4.86 10.02
C LYS A 72 -0.94 3.36 10.02
N LEU A 73 0.12 2.65 10.35
CA LEU A 73 0.01 1.24 10.71
C LEU A 73 -0.83 1.09 11.98
N PHE A 74 -1.56 -0.01 12.07
CA PHE A 74 -2.21 -0.47 13.29
C PHE A 74 -1.80 -1.92 13.52
N ASN A 75 -1.22 -2.18 14.69
CA ASN A 75 -0.58 -3.45 15.01
C ASN A 75 0.43 -3.93 13.94
N GLY A 76 1.15 -2.98 13.33
CA GLY A 76 2.12 -3.25 12.27
C GLY A 76 1.53 -3.47 10.87
N LEU A 77 0.24 -3.24 10.67
CA LEU A 77 -0.48 -3.49 9.42
C LEU A 77 -1.18 -2.23 8.88
N ALA A 78 -1.24 -2.09 7.57
CA ALA A 78 -2.14 -1.18 6.86
C ALA A 78 -2.49 -1.74 5.47
N GLN A 79 -3.40 -1.09 4.77
CA GLN A 79 -3.88 -1.45 3.45
C GLN A 79 -4.02 -0.21 2.55
N ALA A 80 -3.75 -0.40 1.26
CA ALA A 80 -4.11 0.53 0.20
C ALA A 80 -4.88 -0.19 -0.91
N ILE A 81 -5.82 0.51 -1.54
CA ILE A 81 -6.59 0.05 -2.70
C ILE A 81 -6.13 0.86 -3.90
N VAL A 82 -5.57 0.18 -4.90
CA VAL A 82 -5.07 0.81 -6.14
C VAL A 82 -5.99 0.45 -7.28
N GLN A 83 -6.57 1.46 -7.92
CA GLN A 83 -7.43 1.32 -9.09
C GLN A 83 -6.65 1.63 -10.36
N THR A 84 -6.88 0.85 -11.42
CA THR A 84 -6.34 1.12 -12.75
C THR A 84 -7.06 2.28 -13.43
N ASP A 85 -6.37 3.02 -14.29
CA ASP A 85 -6.99 3.92 -15.26
C ASP A 85 -7.54 3.17 -16.48
N ARG A 86 -8.17 3.87 -17.44
CA ARG A 86 -8.57 3.32 -18.75
C ARG A 86 -7.40 3.23 -19.74
N LYS A 87 -6.29 2.63 -19.30
CA LYS A 87 -5.05 2.57 -20.06
C LYS A 87 -4.21 1.36 -19.64
N ALA A 88 -3.72 0.62 -20.63
CA ALA A 88 -2.75 -0.46 -20.39
C ALA A 88 -1.37 0.10 -20.00
N GLY A 89 -0.63 -0.63 -19.16
CA GLY A 89 0.73 -0.29 -18.76
C GLY A 89 1.15 -0.88 -17.42
N GLY A 90 2.44 -0.75 -17.11
CA GLY A 90 2.97 -1.11 -15.80
C GLY A 90 2.63 -0.05 -14.75
N ILE A 91 2.20 -0.48 -13.57
CA ILE A 91 1.96 0.36 -12.40
C ILE A 91 2.96 -0.03 -11.32
N THR A 92 3.70 0.95 -10.78
CA THR A 92 4.58 0.74 -9.62
C THR A 92 3.99 1.44 -8.42
N VAL A 93 3.78 0.70 -7.34
CA VAL A 93 3.30 1.24 -6.07
C VAL A 93 4.40 1.12 -5.04
N THR A 94 4.73 2.22 -4.35
CA THR A 94 5.78 2.28 -3.35
C THR A 94 5.20 2.75 -2.01
N ALA A 95 5.47 2.00 -0.96
CA ALA A 95 5.15 2.36 0.42
C ALA A 95 6.40 2.89 1.13
N ARG A 96 6.29 4.07 1.73
CA ARG A 96 7.37 4.75 2.48
C ARG A 96 6.92 5.09 3.89
N ALA A 97 7.83 5.04 4.84
CA ALA A 97 7.63 5.55 6.19
C ALA A 97 8.97 6.05 6.74
N GLU A 98 8.93 7.08 7.58
CA GLU A 98 10.14 7.63 8.21
C GLU A 98 10.91 6.55 8.97
N GLY A 99 12.24 6.51 8.78
CA GLY A 99 13.12 5.55 9.45
C GLY A 99 13.01 4.09 8.98
N LEU A 100 12.11 3.76 8.04
CA LEU A 100 11.95 2.41 7.52
C LEU A 100 12.43 2.30 6.07
N ARG A 101 13.05 1.17 5.72
CA ARG A 101 13.31 0.84 4.32
C ARG A 101 11.98 0.69 3.58
N ALA A 102 11.81 1.46 2.51
CA ALA A 102 10.65 1.42 1.63
C ALA A 102 10.49 0.07 0.91
N SER A 103 9.27 -0.22 0.46
CA SER A 103 8.95 -1.42 -0.32
C SER A 103 8.08 -1.06 -1.51
N SER A 104 8.28 -1.75 -2.64
CA SER A 104 7.50 -1.52 -3.87
C SER A 104 6.97 -2.81 -4.46
N VAL A 105 5.83 -2.72 -5.15
CA VAL A 105 5.21 -3.80 -5.94
C VAL A 105 4.92 -3.29 -7.35
N LYS A 106 5.06 -4.18 -8.33
CA LYS A 106 4.70 -3.93 -9.73
C LYS A 106 3.38 -4.64 -10.06
N LEU A 107 2.47 -3.91 -10.65
CA LEU A 107 1.21 -4.40 -11.21
C LEU A 107 1.24 -4.17 -12.73
N THR A 108 0.42 -4.90 -13.47
CA THR A 108 0.24 -4.74 -14.92
C THR A 108 -1.24 -4.54 -15.20
N ALA A 109 -1.57 -3.45 -15.89
CA ALA A 109 -2.88 -3.21 -16.46
C ALA A 109 -2.85 -3.57 -17.95
N SER A 110 -3.75 -4.45 -18.39
CA SER A 110 -3.92 -4.87 -19.80
C SER A 110 -5.25 -4.44 -20.37
#